data_AF-A0A838PA87-F1
#
_entry.id   AF-A0A838PA87-F1
#
_cell.length_a   1.000
_cell.length_b   1.000
_cell.length_c   1.000
_cell.angle_alpha   90.00
_cell.angle_beta   90.00
_cell.angle_gamma   90.00
#
_symmetry.space_group_name_H-M   'P 1'
#
loop_
_entity.id
_entity.type
_entity.pdbx_description
1 polymer ?
#
loop_
_entity_poly.entity_id
_entity_poly.type
_entity_poly.pdbx_seq_one_letter_code
_entity_poly.pdbx_strand_id
1 'polypeptide(L)'
;MAYCLATGYDEISPRLSNSVCLSEPAIISILTILQQVAYRQQMNTHYDVVVIGGGHNGLVNAAYLARAGKKVLVLERRHVLGGAAVTEEVFPGFKFSVCSYVVSLLRPEMIRELDLPRHGLEMLPLDGTFTPMPNGDYLWRVNDHAKTRREIARHSRLDAEAYDE
;
A
#
# COMPACT_ATOMS: atom_id res chain seq x y z
N MET A 1 10.36 -4.83 -46.23
CA MET A 1 11.82 -4.65 -45.95
C MET A 1 12.27 -5.84 -45.10
N ALA A 2 13.48 -6.38 -45.27
CA ALA A 2 13.95 -7.49 -44.41
C ALA A 2 14.65 -6.92 -43.16
N TYR A 3 14.20 -7.32 -41.96
CA TYR A 3 14.86 -6.98 -40.69
C TYR A 3 15.59 -8.21 -40.15
N CYS A 4 16.90 -8.08 -39.85
CA CYS A 4 17.65 -9.08 -39.11
C CYS A 4 17.44 -8.86 -37.60
N LEU A 5 16.82 -9.83 -36.91
CA LEU A 5 16.80 -9.88 -35.46
C LEU A 5 17.97 -10.74 -34.97
N ALA A 6 18.94 -10.12 -34.32
CA ALA A 6 19.93 -10.85 -33.52
C ALA A 6 19.28 -11.19 -32.17
N THR A 7 18.87 -12.45 -31.99
CA THR A 7 18.42 -12.94 -30.68
C THR A 7 19.57 -13.66 -30.00
N GLY A 8 20.17 -13.04 -28.98
CA GLY A 8 21.09 -13.71 -28.07
C GLY A 8 21.98 -12.75 -27.28
N TYR A 9 21.65 -12.54 -26.00
CA TYR A 9 22.66 -12.29 -24.98
C TYR A 9 23.10 -13.67 -24.49
N ASP A 10 24.38 -14.00 -24.68
CA ASP A 10 25.00 -15.21 -24.15
C ASP A 10 26.37 -14.79 -23.58
N GLU A 11 26.57 -14.92 -22.28
CA GLU A 11 27.74 -14.38 -21.55
C GLU A 11 29.04 -15.18 -21.74
N ILE A 12 29.11 -16.18 -22.64
CA ILE A 12 30.20 -17.18 -22.59
C ILE A 12 30.93 -17.44 -23.94
N SER A 13 30.50 -16.95 -25.12
CA SER A 13 31.31 -17.14 -26.36
C SER A 13 30.93 -16.24 -27.55
N PRO A 14 31.89 -15.55 -28.21
CA PRO A 14 31.63 -14.73 -29.39
C PRO A 14 31.91 -15.52 -30.68
N ARG A 15 30.93 -16.26 -31.20
CA ARG A 15 30.90 -16.64 -32.62
C ARG A 15 29.49 -16.51 -33.19
N LEU A 16 29.29 -15.42 -33.95
CA LEU A 16 28.14 -15.22 -34.82
C LEU A 16 28.30 -16.10 -36.06
N SER A 17 27.39 -17.04 -36.30
CA SER A 17 27.26 -17.66 -37.63
C SER A 17 25.85 -18.19 -37.88
N ASN A 18 25.07 -17.39 -38.63
CA ASN A 18 24.00 -17.73 -39.58
C ASN A 18 22.85 -16.72 -39.48
N SER A 19 22.90 -15.70 -40.35
CA SER A 19 21.80 -14.76 -40.56
C SER A 19 20.74 -15.38 -41.46
N VAL A 20 19.59 -15.75 -40.87
CA VAL A 20 18.42 -16.24 -41.60
C VAL A 20 17.52 -15.04 -41.93
N CYS A 21 17.31 -14.76 -43.22
CA CYS A 21 16.36 -13.74 -43.66
C CYS A 21 14.94 -14.32 -43.58
N LEU A 22 14.16 -13.84 -42.62
CA LEU A 22 12.77 -14.22 -42.44
C LEU A 22 11.86 -13.23 -43.17
N SER A 23 10.77 -13.71 -43.77
CA SER A 23 9.74 -12.86 -44.34
C SER A 23 9.00 -12.09 -43.24
N GLU A 24 8.45 -10.91 -43.53
CA GLU A 24 7.70 -10.08 -42.55
C GLU A 24 6.64 -10.85 -41.74
N PRO A 25 5.85 -11.79 -42.32
CA PRO A 25 4.92 -12.60 -41.55
C PRO A 25 5.61 -13.50 -40.52
N ALA A 26 6.78 -14.07 -40.87
CA ALA A 26 7.52 -14.96 -39.98
C ALA A 26 8.15 -14.21 -38.80
N ILE A 27 8.59 -12.95 -39.00
CA ILE A 27 9.10 -12.09 -37.93
C ILE A 27 7.99 -11.75 -36.92
N ILE A 28 6.79 -11.39 -37.40
CA ILE A 28 5.64 -11.10 -36.52
C ILE A 28 5.23 -12.32 -35.70
N SER A 29 5.21 -13.51 -36.31
CA SER A 29 4.92 -14.76 -35.59
C SER A 29 5.97 -15.06 -34.53
N ILE A 30 7.26 -14.92 -34.83
CA ILE A 30 8.32 -15.17 -33.85
C ILE A 30 8.27 -14.17 -32.71
N LEU A 31 8.08 -12.87 -32.97
CA LEU A 31 7.92 -11.87 -31.91
C LEU A 31 6.70 -12.15 -31.03
N THR A 32 5.59 -12.60 -31.62
CA THR A 32 4.38 -12.98 -30.87
C THR A 32 4.62 -14.23 -30.02
N ILE A 33 5.33 -15.22 -30.55
CA ILE A 33 5.71 -16.43 -29.80
C ILE A 33 6.68 -16.06 -28.68
N LEU A 34 7.68 -15.22 -28.93
CA LEU A 34 8.63 -14.77 -27.91
C LEU A 34 7.92 -13.95 -26.82
N GLN A 35 6.98 -13.09 -27.19
CA GLN A 35 6.12 -12.38 -26.23
C GLN A 35 5.25 -13.36 -25.43
N GLN A 36 4.68 -14.38 -26.06
CA GLN A 36 3.88 -15.41 -25.37
C GLN A 36 4.73 -16.32 -24.48
N VAL A 37 5.96 -16.66 -24.89
CA VAL A 37 6.90 -17.46 -24.10
C VAL A 37 7.41 -16.63 -22.92
N ALA A 38 7.79 -15.37 -23.13
CA ALA A 38 8.16 -14.45 -22.05
C ALA A 38 6.99 -14.25 -21.07
N TYR A 39 5.78 -14.03 -21.57
CA TYR A 39 4.55 -13.95 -20.76
C TYR A 39 4.30 -15.24 -19.98
N ARG A 40 4.43 -16.42 -20.61
CA ARG A 40 4.30 -17.71 -19.92
C ARG A 40 5.39 -17.95 -18.88
N GLN A 41 6.64 -17.55 -19.13
CA GLN A 41 7.72 -17.69 -18.16
C GLN A 41 7.50 -16.78 -16.95
N GLN A 42 6.96 -15.58 -17.16
CA GLN A 42 6.56 -14.69 -16.08
C GLN A 42 5.35 -15.22 -15.29
N MET A 43 4.49 -16.03 -15.92
CA MET A 43 3.33 -16.70 -15.29
C MET A 43 3.65 -18.05 -14.62
N ASN A 44 4.87 -18.59 -14.78
CA ASN A 44 5.24 -19.90 -14.23
C ASN A 44 5.64 -19.87 -12.75
N THR A 45 5.48 -18.72 -12.09
CA THR A 45 5.54 -18.62 -10.63
C THR A 45 4.24 -19.14 -10.04
N HIS A 46 4.23 -20.40 -9.60
CA HIS A 46 3.17 -20.88 -8.72
C HIS A 46 3.19 -20.06 -7.42
N TYR A 47 2.03 -19.58 -6.99
CA TYR A 47 1.79 -18.93 -5.70
C TYR A 47 0.81 -19.78 -4.90
N ASP A 48 1.00 -19.84 -3.58
CA ASP A 48 0.09 -20.56 -2.68
C ASP A 48 -1.15 -19.72 -2.35
N VAL A 49 -0.99 -18.40 -2.28
CA VAL A 49 -2.06 -17.46 -1.93
C VAL A 49 -1.94 -16.19 -2.78
N VAL A 50 -3.09 -15.69 -3.23
CA VAL A 50 -3.20 -14.37 -3.87
C VAL A 50 -4.03 -13.46 -2.96
N VAL A 51 -3.47 -12.31 -2.58
CA VAL A 51 -4.14 -11.26 -1.82
C VAL A 51 -4.49 -10.13 -2.78
N ILE A 52 -5.78 -9.80 -2.88
CA ILE A 52 -6.28 -8.70 -3.72
C ILE A 52 -6.49 -7.47 -2.84
N GLY A 53 -5.73 -6.41 -3.11
CA GLY A 53 -5.70 -5.16 -2.36
C GLY A 53 -4.43 -5.00 -1.53
N GLY A 54 -3.64 -3.99 -1.85
CA GLY A 54 -2.41 -3.58 -1.16
C GLY A 54 -2.65 -2.63 0.01
N GLY A 55 -3.78 -2.77 0.70
CA GLY A 55 -4.08 -2.01 1.91
C GLY A 55 -3.34 -2.54 3.13
N HIS A 56 -3.24 -1.75 4.20
CA HIS A 56 -2.57 -2.17 5.45
C HIS A 56 -3.04 -3.55 5.96
N ASN A 57 -4.35 -3.81 5.94
CA ASN A 57 -4.89 -5.12 6.33
C ASN A 57 -4.45 -6.26 5.40
N GLY A 58 -4.46 -6.02 4.09
CA GLY A 58 -4.02 -7.00 3.09
C GLY A 58 -2.53 -7.31 3.22
N LEU A 59 -1.72 -6.28 3.47
CA LEU A 59 -0.28 -6.40 3.66
C LEU A 59 0.08 -7.13 4.97
N VAL A 60 -0.61 -6.83 6.07
CA VAL A 60 -0.45 -7.58 7.33
C VAL A 60 -0.80 -9.05 7.12
N ASN A 61 -1.93 -9.35 6.48
CA ASN A 61 -2.32 -10.72 6.16
C ASN A 61 -1.26 -11.43 5.29
N ALA A 62 -0.81 -10.78 4.21
CA ALA A 62 0.23 -11.31 3.34
C ALA A 62 1.54 -11.58 4.10
N ALA A 63 1.95 -10.68 5.00
CA ALA A 63 3.15 -10.85 5.82
C ALA A 63 3.04 -12.07 6.74
N TYR A 64 1.88 -12.27 7.38
CA TYR A 64 1.63 -13.45 8.21
C TYR A 64 1.63 -14.76 7.41
N LEU A 65 1.00 -14.78 6.23
CA LEU A 65 1.01 -15.94 5.34
C LEU A 65 2.42 -16.26 4.83
N ALA A 66 3.19 -15.22 4.47
CA ALA A 66 4.59 -15.37 4.09
C ALA A 66 5.45 -15.92 5.25
N ARG A 67 5.24 -15.43 6.48
CA ARG A 67 5.92 -15.95 7.68
C ARG A 67 5.57 -17.41 7.96
N ALA A 68 4.36 -17.85 7.58
CA ALA A 68 3.95 -19.25 7.62
C ALA A 68 4.50 -20.10 6.45
N GLY A 69 5.42 -19.56 5.64
CA GLY A 69 6.10 -20.26 4.56
C GLY A 69 5.33 -20.31 3.24
N LYS A 70 4.26 -19.52 3.09
CA LYS A 70 3.48 -19.45 1.83
C LYS A 70 4.14 -18.49 0.85
N LYS A 71 4.14 -18.85 -0.44
CA LYS A 71 4.49 -17.94 -1.53
C LYS A 71 3.27 -17.10 -1.89
N VAL A 72 3.26 -15.85 -1.45
CA VAL A 72 2.10 -14.95 -1.56
C VAL A 72 2.30 -13.94 -2.70
N LEU A 73 1.28 -13.76 -3.54
CA LEU A 73 1.19 -12.66 -4.50
C LEU A 73 0.22 -11.61 -3.97
N VAL A 74 0.65 -10.36 -3.86
CA VAL A 74 -0.24 -9.23 -3.53
C VAL A 74 -0.48 -8.42 -4.79
N LEU A 75 -1.75 -8.20 -5.14
CA LEU A 75 -2.15 -7.39 -6.29
C LEU A 75 -2.85 -6.12 -5.82
N GLU A 76 -2.28 -4.97 -6.14
CA GLU A 76 -2.87 -3.66 -5.93
C GLU A 76 -3.07 -2.98 -7.29
N ARG A 77 -4.23 -2.36 -7.49
CA ARG A 77 -4.56 -1.66 -8.73
C ARG A 77 -3.85 -0.31 -8.81
N ARG A 78 -3.69 0.37 -7.66
CA ARG A 78 -3.02 1.66 -7.56
C ARG A 78 -1.50 1.48 -7.65
N HIS A 79 -0.82 2.55 -8.02
CA HIS A 79 0.65 2.62 -8.02
C HIS A 79 1.24 2.79 -6.60
N VAL A 80 0.40 2.82 -5.56
CA VAL A 80 0.76 3.10 -4.17
C VAL A 80 0.10 2.08 -3.25
N LEU A 81 0.83 1.67 -2.21
CA LEU A 81 0.41 0.74 -1.17
C LEU A 81 -0.05 1.49 0.09
N GLY A 82 -0.90 0.86 0.89
CA GLY A 82 -1.40 1.39 2.17
C GLY A 82 -2.93 1.41 2.26
N GLY A 83 -3.62 1.44 1.12
CA GLY A 83 -5.08 1.46 1.05
C GLY A 83 -5.65 2.69 1.75
N ALA A 84 -6.51 2.47 2.75
CA ALA A 84 -7.07 3.56 3.56
C ALA A 84 -6.01 4.35 4.35
N ALA A 85 -4.79 3.82 4.53
CA ALA A 85 -3.71 4.48 5.25
C ALA A 85 -2.76 5.30 4.36
N VAL A 86 -3.05 5.42 3.05
CA VAL A 86 -2.23 6.26 2.16
C VAL A 86 -2.40 7.73 2.53
N THR A 87 -1.28 8.44 2.61
CA THR A 87 -1.23 9.89 2.73
C THR A 87 -1.30 10.52 1.34
N GLU A 88 -2.30 11.37 1.13
CA GLU A 88 -2.53 12.05 -0.16
C GLU A 88 -2.62 13.56 0.06
N GLU A 89 -2.24 14.32 -0.96
CA GLU A 89 -2.42 15.78 -0.97
C GLU A 89 -3.76 16.11 -1.63
N VAL A 90 -4.82 16.14 -0.82
CA VAL A 90 -6.17 16.45 -1.32
C VAL A 90 -6.40 17.96 -1.43
N PHE A 91 -5.71 18.75 -0.58
CA PHE A 91 -5.69 20.20 -0.63
C PHE A 91 -4.25 20.68 -0.80
N PRO A 92 -4.00 21.70 -1.66
CA PRO A 92 -2.65 22.20 -1.89
C PRO A 92 -1.93 22.57 -0.59
N GLY A 93 -0.75 21.98 -0.36
CA GLY A 93 0.07 22.17 0.84
C GLY A 93 -0.32 21.29 2.04
N PHE A 94 -1.39 20.49 1.96
CA PHE A 94 -1.87 19.65 3.06
C PHE A 94 -1.92 18.18 2.68
N LYS A 95 -1.19 17.36 3.44
CA LYS A 95 -1.11 15.91 3.25
C LYS A 95 -1.73 15.19 4.44
N PHE A 96 -2.70 14.33 4.17
CA PHE A 96 -3.36 13.52 5.18
C PHE A 96 -3.95 12.26 4.55
N SER A 97 -4.23 11.26 5.38
CA SER A 97 -5.06 10.14 4.96
C SER A 97 -6.52 10.57 4.95
N VAL A 98 -7.22 10.29 3.84
CA VAL A 98 -8.65 10.59 3.69
C VAL A 98 -9.58 9.67 4.49
N CYS A 99 -9.06 8.56 5.01
CA CYS A 99 -9.89 7.50 5.58
C CYS A 99 -9.38 7.00 6.95
N SER A 100 -8.05 6.90 7.13
CA SER A 100 -7.44 6.38 8.35
C SER A 100 -6.83 7.50 9.18
N TYR A 101 -7.51 7.90 10.27
CA TYR A 101 -7.10 9.02 11.13
C TYR A 101 -6.66 8.61 12.54
N VAL A 102 -6.84 7.34 12.92
CA VAL A 102 -6.33 6.74 14.16
C VAL A 102 -5.91 5.29 13.94
N VAL A 103 -4.95 4.81 14.73
CA VAL A 103 -4.42 3.44 14.68
C VAL A 103 -4.93 2.65 15.90
N SER A 104 -6.24 2.56 16.07
CA SER A 104 -6.86 1.96 17.26
C SER A 104 -6.94 0.43 17.22
N LEU A 105 -6.98 -0.17 16.02
CA LEU A 105 -7.17 -1.62 15.84
C LEU A 105 -5.87 -2.40 15.58
N LEU A 106 -4.72 -1.72 15.48
CA LEU A 106 -3.43 -2.38 15.34
C LEU A 106 -2.99 -2.91 16.70
N ARG A 107 -3.07 -4.23 16.88
CA ARG A 107 -2.73 -4.87 18.15
C ARG A 107 -1.21 -4.82 18.39
N PRO A 108 -0.75 -4.56 19.63
CA PRO A 108 0.68 -4.56 19.97
C PRO A 108 1.40 -5.87 19.65
N GLU A 109 0.68 -7.00 19.67
CA GLU A 109 1.19 -8.31 19.25
C GLU A 109 1.68 -8.28 17.81
N MET A 110 0.90 -7.70 16.88
CA MET A 110 1.26 -7.62 15.47
C MET A 110 2.49 -6.73 15.25
N ILE A 111 2.58 -5.63 16.00
CA ILE A 111 3.74 -4.71 15.95
C ILE A 111 5.02 -5.47 16.31
N ARG A 112 4.98 -6.25 17.40
CA ARG A 112 6.13 -7.04 17.88
C ARG A 112 6.45 -8.19 16.93
N GLU A 113 5.43 -8.93 16.51
CA GLU A 113 5.58 -10.13 15.70
C GLU A 113 6.12 -9.86 14.30
N LEU A 114 5.73 -8.73 13.70
CA LEU A 114 6.20 -8.31 12.38
C LEU A 114 7.39 -7.33 12.48
N ASP A 115 7.91 -7.08 13.69
CA ASP A 115 9.02 -6.16 13.97
C ASP A 115 8.86 -4.80 13.26
N LEU A 116 7.63 -4.27 13.29
CA LEU A 116 7.29 -3.06 12.53
C LEU A 116 8.16 -1.83 12.88
N PRO A 117 8.64 -1.63 14.13
CA PRO A 117 9.56 -0.54 14.44
C PRO A 117 10.87 -0.60 13.66
N ARG A 118 11.44 -1.79 13.43
CA ARG A 118 12.61 -1.97 12.56
C ARG A 118 12.32 -1.59 11.10
N HIS A 119 11.06 -1.67 10.70
CA HIS A 119 10.57 -1.26 9.38
C HIS A 119 10.08 0.20 9.33
N GLY A 120 10.34 0.99 10.38
CA GLY A 120 10.06 2.42 10.42
C GLY A 120 8.68 2.80 10.96
N LEU A 121 7.95 1.86 11.60
CA LEU A 121 6.73 2.23 12.31
C LEU A 121 7.07 3.05 13.57
N GLU A 122 6.59 4.28 13.60
CA GLU A 122 6.58 5.14 14.78
C GLU A 122 5.14 5.42 15.20
N MET A 123 4.84 5.22 16.48
CA MET A 123 3.51 5.50 17.04
C MET A 123 3.51 6.89 17.65
N LEU A 124 2.78 7.81 17.01
CA LEU A 124 2.55 9.14 17.55
C LEU A 124 1.29 9.14 18.42
N PRO A 125 1.34 9.70 19.65
CA PRO A 125 0.16 9.84 20.48
C PRO A 125 -0.85 10.78 19.81
N LEU A 126 -2.13 10.42 19.90
CA LEU A 126 -3.19 11.35 19.52
C LEU A 126 -3.39 12.35 20.66
N ASP A 127 -2.96 13.58 20.48
CA ASP A 127 -3.07 14.63 21.51
C ASP A 127 -4.52 15.09 21.73
N GLY A 128 -5.35 14.99 20.70
CA GLY A 128 -6.74 15.40 20.74
C GLY A 128 -7.45 15.29 19.40
N THR A 129 -8.74 15.62 19.41
CA THR A 129 -9.58 15.75 18.22
C THR A 129 -10.17 17.15 18.15
N PHE A 130 -10.18 17.69 16.94
CA PHE A 130 -10.75 18.98 16.63
C PHE A 130 -11.97 18.80 15.71
N THR A 131 -13.10 19.34 16.13
CA THR A 131 -14.34 19.31 15.36
C THR A 131 -14.74 20.73 15.00
N PRO A 132 -14.49 21.21 13.77
CA PRO A 132 -14.96 22.51 13.32
C PRO A 132 -16.48 22.51 13.18
N MET A 133 -17.11 23.64 13.50
CA MET A 133 -18.56 23.82 13.42
C MET A 133 -18.95 24.82 12.31
N PRO A 134 -20.12 24.67 11.68
CA PRO A 134 -20.54 25.56 10.57
C PRO A 134 -20.64 27.04 10.93
N ASN A 135 -20.83 27.37 12.21
CA ASN A 135 -20.92 28.73 12.73
C ASN A 135 -19.54 29.39 12.93
N GLY A 136 -18.44 28.72 12.58
CA GLY A 136 -17.08 29.18 12.80
C GLY A 136 -16.52 28.90 14.19
N ASP A 137 -17.30 28.25 15.06
CA ASP A 137 -16.84 27.72 16.34
C ASP A 137 -16.22 26.32 16.16
N TYR A 138 -15.80 25.69 17.25
CA TYR A 138 -15.19 24.37 17.27
C TYR A 138 -15.40 23.64 18.59
N LEU A 139 -15.20 22.33 18.59
CA LEU A 139 -15.02 21.52 19.80
C LEU A 139 -13.62 20.90 19.78
N TRP A 140 -12.78 21.24 20.76
CA TRP A 140 -11.42 20.72 20.90
C TRP A 140 -11.33 19.75 22.09
N ARG A 141 -11.26 18.45 21.83
CA ARG A 141 -11.13 17.41 22.86
C ARG A 141 -9.68 16.96 22.95
N VAL A 142 -9.14 16.89 24.15
CA VAL A 142 -7.74 16.46 24.42
C VAL A 142 -7.70 15.39 25.49
N ASN A 143 -6.52 14.80 25.64
CA ASN A 143 -6.24 13.84 26.71
C ASN A 143 -6.30 14.46 28.12
N ASP A 144 -6.31 15.80 28.24
CA ASP A 144 -6.55 16.50 29.50
C ASP A 144 -8.07 16.61 29.76
N HIS A 145 -8.54 15.80 30.71
CA HIS A 145 -9.93 15.72 31.10
C HIS A 145 -10.53 17.08 31.47
N ALA A 146 -9.82 17.87 32.28
CA ALA A 146 -10.31 19.16 32.75
C ALA A 146 -10.39 20.20 31.62
N LYS A 147 -9.45 20.17 30.67
CA LYS A 147 -9.52 21.01 29.45
C LYS A 147 -10.70 20.61 28.57
N THR A 148 -10.88 19.31 28.31
CA THR A 148 -12.00 18.81 27.52
C THR A 148 -13.34 19.18 28.17
N ARG A 149 -13.48 19.00 29.48
CA ARG A 149 -14.68 19.38 30.21
C ARG A 149 -14.98 20.88 30.13
N ARG A 150 -13.97 21.75 30.28
CA ARG A 150 -14.14 23.21 30.11
C ARG A 150 -14.58 23.57 28.69
N GLU A 151 -14.02 22.89 27.70
CA GLU A 151 -14.39 23.08 26.30
C GLU A 151 -15.84 22.63 26.05
N ILE A 152 -16.27 21.49 26.59
CA ILE A 152 -17.67 21.05 26.53
C ILE A 152 -18.57 22.09 27.23
N ALA A 153 -18.19 22.60 28.41
CA ALA A 153 -18.97 23.57 29.18
C ALA A 153 -19.16 24.91 28.44
N ARG A 154 -18.27 25.26 27.52
CA ARG A 154 -18.39 26.42 26.63
C ARG A 154 -19.59 26.29 25.68
N HIS A 155 -19.93 25.04 25.32
CA HIS A 155 -21.06 24.70 24.44
C HIS A 155 -22.32 24.29 25.22
N SER A 156 -22.17 23.52 26.31
CA SER A 156 -23.27 22.97 27.09
C SER A 156 -22.81 22.63 28.52
N ARG A 157 -23.40 23.29 29.52
CA ARG A 157 -23.12 22.98 30.93
C ARG A 157 -23.62 21.59 31.32
N LEU A 158 -24.79 21.20 30.80
CA LEU A 158 -25.41 19.90 31.05
C LEU A 158 -24.51 18.76 30.57
N ASP A 159 -23.99 18.85 29.34
CA ASP A 159 -23.13 17.80 28.79
C ASP A 159 -21.76 17.75 29.50
N ALA A 160 -21.29 18.90 30.00
CA ALA A 160 -20.04 18.96 30.77
C ALA A 160 -20.18 18.34 32.17
N GLU A 161 -21.36 18.39 32.77
CA GLU A 161 -21.66 17.70 34.02
C GLU A 161 -21.79 16.19 33.80
N ALA A 162 -22.46 15.76 32.73
CA ALA A 162 -22.58 14.34 32.36
C ALA A 162 -21.26 13.70 31.90
N TYR A 163 -20.28 14.49 31.46
CA TYR A 163 -18.97 14.00 31.03
C TYR A 163 -18.12 13.42 32.18
N ASP A 164 -18.41 13.80 33.43
CA ASP A 164 -17.71 13.30 34.61
C ASP A 164 -18.26 11.94 35.12
N GLU A 165 -19.39 11.46 34.58
CA GLU A 165 -20.05 10.19 34.94
C GLU A 165 -19.50 9.00 34.14
#